data_AF-A0A6A7KK47-F1
#
_entry.id   AF-A0A6A7KK47-F1
#
_cell.length_a   1.000
_cell.length_b   1.000
_cell.length_c   1.000
_cell.angle_alpha   90.00
_cell.angle_beta   90.00
_cell.angle_gamma   90.00
#
_symmetry.space_group_name_H-M   'P 1'
#
loop_
_entity.id
_entity.type
_entity.pdbx_description
1 polymer ?
#
loop_
_entity_poly.entity_id
_entity_poly.type
_entity_poly.pdbx_seq_one_letter_code
_entity_poly.pdbx_strand_id
1 'polypeptide(L)' 'MPRVREIEDDGGDATLAEVFAKEREIHGGLLNPTKVMAHCPPILRAAKLLSASIGKSGQLPGSLLPLVYLRVASINGCPF' A
#
# COMPACT_ATOMS: atom_id res chain seq x y z
N MET A 1 11.69 -4.07 11.20
CA MET A 1 11.92 -5.50 10.92
C MET A 1 10.58 -6.19 10.82
N PRO A 2 10.15 -6.60 9.62
CA PRO A 2 8.91 -7.37 9.48
C PRO A 2 9.05 -8.70 10.21
N ARG A 3 7.96 -9.17 10.83
CA ARG A 3 7.93 -10.48 11.51
C ARG A 3 7.89 -11.66 10.53
N VAL A 4 7.58 -11.37 9.26
CA VAL A 4 7.53 -12.33 8.16
C VAL A 4 8.53 -11.93 7.10
N ARG A 5 8.97 -12.90 6.29
CA ARG A 5 9.88 -12.66 5.17
C ARG A 5 9.23 -11.67 4.18
N GLU A 6 10.02 -10.75 3.65
CA GLU A 6 9.56 -9.86 2.58
C GLU A 6 9.59 -10.58 1.22
N ILE A 7 8.59 -10.30 0.38
CA ILE A 7 8.55 -10.74 -1.02
C ILE A 7 8.81 -9.51 -1.90
N GLU A 8 9.85 -9.59 -2.73
CA GLU A 8 10.24 -8.52 -3.66
C GLU A 8 10.21 -8.95 -5.13
N ASP A 9 10.08 -10.24 -5.38
CA ASP A 9 9.91 -10.85 -6.70
C ASP A 9 8.45 -11.26 -6.89
N ASP A 10 7.88 -11.04 -8.07
CA ASP A 10 6.47 -11.34 -8.33
C ASP A 10 6.21 -12.84 -8.57
N GLY A 11 7.25 -13.64 -8.80
CA GLY A 11 7.15 -15.09 -9.00
C GLY A 11 6.24 -15.49 -10.16
N GLY A 12 5.95 -14.58 -11.10
CA GLY A 12 4.99 -14.79 -12.19
C GLY A 12 3.52 -14.58 -11.80
N ASP A 13 3.21 -14.11 -10.58
CA ASP A 13 1.84 -13.75 -10.22
C ASP A 13 1.45 -12.40 -10.87
N ALA A 14 0.37 -12.41 -11.64
CA ALA A 14 -0.06 -11.23 -12.41
C ALA A 14 -0.44 -10.03 -11.52
N THR A 15 -1.00 -10.27 -10.32
CA THR A 15 -1.35 -9.21 -9.38
C THR A 15 -0.09 -8.58 -8.80
N LEU A 16 0.89 -9.41 -8.41
CA LEU A 16 2.16 -8.92 -7.89
C LEU A 16 2.93 -8.15 -8.96
N ALA A 17 3.00 -8.67 -10.20
CA ALA A 17 3.68 -8.01 -11.30
C ALA A 17 3.11 -6.60 -11.57
N GLU A 18 1.79 -6.45 -11.65
CA GLU A 18 1.13 -5.15 -11.85
C GLU A 18 1.42 -4.19 -10.68
N VAL A 19 1.19 -4.64 -9.44
CA VAL A 19 1.35 -3.78 -8.25
C VAL A 19 2.81 -3.38 -8.06
N PHE A 20 3.75 -4.30 -8.25
CA PHE A 20 5.17 -4.06 -8.02
C PHE A 20 5.75 -3.10 -9.07
N ALA A 21 5.36 -3.26 -10.34
CA ALA A 21 5.77 -2.33 -11.40
C ALA A 21 5.31 -0.90 -11.09
N LYS A 22 4.04 -0.75 -10.71
CA LYS A 22 3.46 0.55 -10.38
C LYS A 22 4.10 1.20 -9.15
N GLU A 23 4.37 0.44 -8.09
CA GLU A 23 5.05 1.00 -6.92
C GLU A 23 6.48 1.41 -7.21
N ARG A 24 7.22 0.63 -7.99
CA ARG A 24 8.58 1.01 -8.41
C ARG A 24 8.58 2.29 -9.24
N GLU A 25 7.59 2.47 -10.12
CA GLU A 25 7.42 3.70 -10.89
C GLU A 25 7.17 4.92 -9.99
N ILE A 26 6.26 4.81 -9.02
CA ILE A 26 5.82 5.95 -8.19
C ILE A 26 6.79 6.24 -7.03
N HIS A 27 7.36 5.20 -6.43
CA HIS A 27 8.12 5.30 -5.17
C HIS A 27 9.61 4.97 -5.34
N GLY A 28 10.06 4.54 -6.51
CA GLY A 28 11.43 4.06 -6.73
C GLY A 28 11.73 2.69 -6.06
N GLY A 29 10.71 2.03 -5.51
CA GLY A 29 10.83 0.77 -4.79
C GLY A 29 9.49 0.24 -4.32
N LEU A 30 9.52 -0.89 -3.60
CA LEU A 30 8.32 -1.49 -3.00
C LEU A 30 8.13 -1.00 -1.56
N LEU A 31 6.90 -0.66 -1.19
CA LEU A 31 6.58 -0.30 0.19
C LEU A 31 6.55 -1.55 1.08
N ASN A 32 6.96 -1.44 2.34
CA ASN A 32 6.97 -2.57 3.28
C ASN A 32 5.61 -3.29 3.40
N PRO A 33 4.45 -2.58 3.47
CA PRO A 33 3.15 -3.25 3.48
C PRO A 33 2.89 -4.08 2.23
N THR A 34 3.36 -3.64 1.06
CA THR A 34 3.24 -4.38 -0.20
C THR A 34 4.06 -5.68 -0.14
N LYS A 35 5.31 -5.61 0.32
CA LYS A 35 6.19 -6.78 0.47
C LYS A 35 5.64 -7.83 1.45
N VAL A 36 4.93 -7.37 2.50
CA VAL A 36 4.30 -8.25 3.49
C VAL A 36 2.96 -8.81 2.99
N MET A 37 2.13 -8.00 2.34
CA MET A 37 0.83 -8.48 1.81
C MET A 37 0.98 -9.34 0.55
N ALA A 38 2.13 -9.32 -0.11
CA ALA A 38 2.43 -10.16 -1.27
C ALA A 38 2.34 -11.68 -0.97
N HIS A 39 2.39 -12.09 0.30
CA HIS A 39 2.07 -13.47 0.71
C HIS A 39 0.62 -13.89 0.36
N CYS A 40 -0.27 -12.93 0.16
CA CYS A 40 -1.64 -13.16 -0.26
C CYS A 40 -2.07 -12.12 -1.32
N PRO A 41 -1.79 -12.36 -2.62
CA PRO A 41 -2.09 -11.42 -3.69
C PRO A 41 -3.54 -10.92 -3.74
N PRO A 42 -4.58 -11.76 -3.49
CA PRO A 42 -5.96 -11.27 -3.42
C PRO A 42 -6.19 -10.22 -2.32
N ILE A 43 -5.58 -10.39 -1.14
CA ILE A 43 -5.66 -9.40 -0.05
C ILE A 43 -4.92 -8.12 -0.43
N LEU A 44 -3.73 -8.23 -1.01
CA LEU A 44 -2.97 -7.07 -1.50
C LEU A 44 -3.80 -6.27 -2.51
N ARG A 45 -4.42 -6.94 -3.48
CA ARG A 45 -5.28 -6.29 -4.49
C ARG A 45 -6.45 -5.56 -3.83
N ALA A 46 -7.15 -6.20 -2.92
CA ALA A 46 -8.27 -5.60 -2.20
C ALA A 46 -7.83 -4.36 -1.39
N ALA A 47 -6.69 -4.45 -0.70
CA ALA A 47 -6.13 -3.34 0.07
C ALA A 47 -5.80 -2.13 -0.82
N LYS A 48 -5.15 -2.34 -1.99
CA LYS A 48 -4.84 -1.25 -2.93
C LYS A 48 -6.12 -0.60 -3.49
N LEU A 49 -7.14 -1.39 -3.83
CA LEU A 49 -8.42 -0.86 -4.31
C LEU A 49 -9.14 -0.04 -3.23
N LEU A 50 -9.13 -0.51 -1.98
CA LEU A 50 -9.70 0.21 -0.85
C LEU A 50 -8.96 1.53 -0.58
N SER A 51 -7.62 1.53 -0.57
CA SER A 51 -6.85 2.77 -0.42
C SER A 51 -7.14 3.77 -1.54
N ALA A 52 -7.24 3.28 -2.79
CA ALA A 52 -7.56 4.13 -3.94
C ALA A 52 -8.99 4.68 -3.89
N SER A 53 -9.96 3.97 -3.30
CA SER A 53 -11.34 4.45 -3.22
C SER A 53 -11.51 5.68 -2.32
N ILE A 54 -10.63 5.87 -1.33
CA ILE A 54 -10.67 7.05 -0.46
C ILE A 54 -10.47 8.33 -1.29
N GLY A 55 -9.52 8.33 -2.22
CA GLY A 55 -9.27 9.47 -3.12
C GLY A 55 -10.43 9.77 -4.08
N LYS A 56 -11.30 8.79 -4.34
CA LYS A 56 -12.49 8.94 -5.20
C LYS A 56 -13.71 9.50 -4.45
N SER A 57 -13.67 9.54 -3.12
CA SER A 57 -14.81 9.96 -2.28
C SER A 57 -15.23 11.42 -2.51
N GLY A 58 -14.28 12.31 -2.83
CA GLY A 58 -14.55 13.73 -3.08
C GLY A 58 -15.01 14.54 -1.85
N GLN A 59 -15.12 13.90 -0.68
CA GLN A 59 -15.60 14.54 0.56
C GLN A 59 -14.59 15.52 1.17
N LEU A 60 -13.32 15.44 0.76
CA LEU A 60 -12.24 16.32 1.24
C LEU A 60 -11.35 16.73 0.06
N PRO A 61 -10.76 17.95 0.10
CA PRO A 61 -9.67 18.31 -0.79
C PRO A 61 -8.54 17.27 -0.71
N GLY A 62 -8.01 16.84 -1.86
CA GLY A 62 -7.01 15.77 -1.92
C GLY A 62 -5.75 16.05 -1.10
N SER A 63 -5.37 17.33 -0.95
CA SER A 63 -4.24 17.76 -0.12
C SER A 63 -4.45 17.53 1.39
N LEU A 64 -5.69 17.39 1.86
CA LEU A 64 -5.98 17.13 3.28
C LEU A 64 -5.94 15.64 3.63
N LEU A 65 -6.09 14.74 2.66
CA LEU A 65 -6.09 13.29 2.93
C LEU A 65 -4.80 12.81 3.62
N PRO A 66 -3.58 13.19 3.17
CA PRO A 66 -2.36 12.80 3.86
C PRO A 66 -2.28 13.31 5.31
N LEU A 67 -2.84 14.50 5.60
CA LEU A 67 -2.86 15.06 6.96
C LEU A 67 -3.78 14.25 7.88
N VAL A 68 -4.93 13.81 7.37
CA VAL A 68 -5.84 12.92 8.11
C VAL A 68 -5.16 11.57 8.38
N TYR A 69 -4.50 10.99 7.38
CA TYR A 69 -3.77 9.72 7.55
C TYR A 69 -2.68 9.85 8.63
N LEU A 70 -1.87 10.91 8.57
CA LEU A 70 -0.84 11.18 9.57
C LEU A 70 -1.44 11.32 10.98
N ARG A 71 -2.54 12.07 11.13
CA ARG A 71 -3.19 12.26 12.43
C ARG A 71 -3.70 10.95 13.01
N VAL A 72 -4.38 10.13 12.21
CA VAL A 72 -4.93 8.83 12.65
C VAL A 72 -3.81 7.83 12.94
N ALA A 73 -2.77 7.77 12.11
CA ALA A 73 -1.59 6.94 12.34
C ALA A 73 -0.91 7.28 13.67
N SER A 74 -0.74 8.58 13.95
CA SER A 74 -0.16 9.06 15.21
C SER A 74 -1.02 8.67 16.43
N ILE A 75 -2.34 8.77 16.35
CA ILE A 75 -3.26 8.33 17.43
C ILE A 75 -3.10 6.83 17.72
N ASN A 76 -2.92 6.02 16.67
CA ASN A 76 -2.76 4.57 16.79
C ASN A 76 -1.32 4.12 17.09
N GLY A 77 -0.36 5.04 17.22
CA GLY A 77 1.05 4.71 17.41
C GLY A 77 1.68 3.99 16.23
N CYS A 78 1.17 4.17 15.01
CA CYS A 78 1.75 3.60 13.79
C CYS A 78 2.96 4.43 13.36
N PRO A 79 4.18 3.85 13.34
CA PRO A 79 5.40 4.61 13.07
C PRO A 79 5.76 4.70 11.58
N PHE A 80 4.97 4.07 10.70
CA PHE A 80 5.16 3.99 9.26
C PHE A 80 3.91 4.48 8.53
#